data_AF-W0J494-F1
#
_entry.id   AF-W0J494-F1
#
_cell.length_a   1.000
_cell.length_b   1.000
_cell.length_c   1.000
_cell.angle_alpha   90.00
_cell.angle_beta   90.00
_cell.angle_gamma   90.00
#
_symmetry.space_group_name_H-M   'P 1'
#
loop_
_entity.id
_entity.type
_entity.pdbx_description
1 polymer ?
#
loop_
_entity_poly.entity_id
_entity_poly.type
_entity_poly.pdbx_seq_one_letter_code
_entity_poly.pdbx_strand_id
1 'polypeptide(L)'
;MPDSALSSARRFLSGIAPRRQRISIQAGDATARILLTRREVSGLRIEKLVTIDLAADGLLTPEEMARRVGQILDGMPASAPVAVALPLGRSHSQIMELTPGDTRAPWQLTQAVGGRQFDQVPSIFDSRRLRAFDNHAHPAWVTIAREADVELQLLRCGLDAESVTHVSSADGALAAAFAEVSERPSSAVLVELGTVSGMLVLIVDDQVVFSAGIDTGATAFVAALAADLHCPAEEAEIVIRREGPAAVSDSTPKLRAALARWSNTIETLLREHARETGASPEALLVLPRWFSGSLLEDYKARAMVEAHAGGDASQRWPEVAVGDGHSVSLAACAIAWGVAAISSGLQPAPANLLPAVAREARRLRRRTGWLHAACLALLLPGLMVVGHACVTRLDSIHRKEQRLALLEEARAAGPRLADALAARESAYLEAAPSLYLQKRTRDLLGGLRTLRSLRTEGSEAARDKADFWYAVIADVETYSGGALPKGSPAATPETQLLRGCFSRSSGLVVELSLAPANKDPLGTIGALVNALRTTGHFTSVDILPVRARQALADPAVFAPGGDFALALETTPFEHTLPPPPPAPPGGNGGSRSRGGLFGP
;
A
#
# COMPACT_ATOMS: atom_id res chain seq x y z
N MET A 1 -32.05 4.88 -7.36
CA MET A 1 -31.24 3.90 -6.61
C MET A 1 -29.75 3.96 -6.96
N PRO A 2 -28.99 4.95 -6.43
CA PRO A 2 -27.55 4.80 -6.20
C PRO A 2 -27.08 5.11 -4.76
N ASP A 3 -28.00 5.47 -3.84
CA ASP A 3 -27.64 5.94 -2.49
C ASP A 3 -27.21 4.86 -1.49
N SER A 4 -27.54 3.58 -1.73
CA SER A 4 -27.21 2.50 -0.78
C SER A 4 -25.73 2.11 -0.83
N ALA A 5 -25.09 2.15 -2.00
CA ALA A 5 -23.67 1.82 -2.16
C ALA A 5 -22.77 2.93 -1.60
N LEU A 6 -23.13 4.20 -1.82
CA LEU A 6 -22.41 5.36 -1.29
C LEU A 6 -22.59 5.54 0.22
N SER A 7 -23.77 5.23 0.77
CA SER A 7 -23.98 5.20 2.22
C SER A 7 -23.23 4.05 2.89
N SER A 8 -23.15 2.88 2.25
CA SER A 8 -22.36 1.74 2.73
C SER A 8 -20.85 2.02 2.70
N ALA A 9 -20.35 2.65 1.62
CA ALA A 9 -18.95 3.08 1.53
C ALA A 9 -18.61 4.20 2.53
N ARG A 10 -19.53 5.14 2.78
CA ARG A 10 -19.40 6.15 3.85
C ARG A 10 -19.44 5.53 5.25
N ARG A 11 -20.25 4.50 5.48
CA ARG A 11 -20.26 3.74 6.75
C ARG A 11 -18.94 2.99 6.97
N PHE A 12 -18.39 2.39 5.91
CA PHE A 12 -17.11 1.67 5.99
C PHE A 12 -15.92 2.62 6.21
N LEU A 13 -15.88 3.75 5.49
CA LEU A 13 -14.81 4.76 5.66
C LEU A 13 -14.95 5.59 6.94
N SER A 14 -16.16 5.74 7.50
CA SER A 14 -16.35 6.34 8.83
C SER A 14 -16.02 5.40 10.00
N GLY A 15 -15.85 4.10 9.73
CA GLY A 15 -15.21 3.15 10.67
C GLY A 15 -13.73 3.47 10.96
N ILE A 16 -13.12 4.35 10.16
CA ILE A 16 -11.75 4.88 10.31
C ILE A 16 -11.77 6.27 11.01
N ALA A 17 -12.82 6.59 11.76
CA ALA A 17 -12.79 7.76 12.63
C ALA A 17 -11.94 7.47 13.89
N PRO A 18 -10.94 8.29 14.24
CA PRO A 18 -9.97 8.03 15.31
C PRO A 18 -10.56 8.09 16.74
N ARG A 19 -11.87 8.31 16.90
CA ARG A 19 -12.54 8.38 18.21
C ARG A 19 -13.79 7.52 18.20
N ARG A 20 -13.60 6.24 18.54
CA ARG A 20 -14.69 5.24 18.68
C ARG A 20 -15.62 5.55 19.85
N GLN A 21 -15.10 6.22 20.88
CA GLN A 21 -15.84 6.58 22.09
C GLN A 21 -16.34 8.03 22.05
N ARG A 22 -17.50 8.28 22.66
CA ARG A 22 -18.22 9.56 22.70
C ARG A 22 -18.85 9.72 24.07
N ILE A 23 -18.80 10.94 24.61
CA ILE A 23 -19.50 11.28 25.85
C ILE A 23 -20.72 12.11 25.48
N SER A 24 -21.91 11.68 25.90
CA SER A 24 -23.12 12.49 25.79
C SER A 24 -23.67 12.83 27.17
N ILE A 25 -24.11 14.07 27.33
CA ILE A 25 -24.63 14.60 28.60
C ILE A 25 -26.04 15.15 28.38
N GLN A 26 -26.98 14.64 29.16
CA GLN A 26 -28.32 15.22 29.32
C GLN A 26 -28.43 15.70 30.76
N ALA A 27 -28.27 17.00 30.99
CA ALA A 27 -28.51 17.59 32.30
C ALA A 27 -29.89 18.26 32.33
N GLY A 28 -30.85 17.62 32.99
CA GLY A 28 -32.18 18.14 33.22
C GLY A 28 -32.28 18.94 34.53
N ASP A 29 -33.51 19.14 35.00
CA ASP A 29 -33.78 19.94 36.21
C ASP A 29 -33.61 19.14 37.51
N ALA A 30 -33.85 17.82 37.48
CA ALA A 30 -33.68 16.95 38.66
C ALA A 30 -32.66 15.84 38.46
N THR A 31 -32.40 15.41 37.23
CA THR A 31 -31.44 14.35 36.94
C THR A 31 -30.49 14.77 35.82
N ALA A 32 -29.22 14.38 35.96
CA ALA A 32 -28.25 14.47 34.89
C ALA A 32 -27.77 13.06 34.50
N ARG A 33 -27.76 12.78 33.21
CA ARG A 33 -27.33 11.49 32.65
C ARG A 33 -26.13 11.70 31.76
N ILE A 34 -25.08 10.93 32.02
CA ILE A 34 -23.84 10.96 31.27
C ILE A 34 -23.62 9.55 30.70
N LEU A 35 -23.54 9.45 29.38
CA LEU A 35 -23.25 8.20 28.68
C LEU A 35 -21.86 8.27 28.06
N LEU A 36 -21.03 7.27 28.34
CA LEU A 36 -19.89 6.92 27.51
C LEU A 36 -20.35 5.85 26.54
N THR A 37 -20.39 6.18 25.25
CA THR A 37 -20.82 5.27 24.20
C THR A 37 -19.69 4.96 23.23
N ARG A 38 -19.66 3.73 22.72
CA ARG A 38 -18.77 3.31 21.65
C ARG A 38 -19.58 3.07 20.38
N ARG A 39 -19.11 3.64 19.27
CA ARG A 39 -19.63 3.32 17.94
C ARG A 39 -19.07 1.97 17.48
N GLU A 40 -19.97 1.04 17.22
CA GLU A 40 -19.71 -0.27 16.63
C GLU A 40 -20.28 -0.33 15.21
N VAL A 41 -20.06 -1.44 14.49
CA VAL A 41 -20.61 -1.62 13.13
C VAL A 41 -22.12 -1.78 13.15
N SER A 42 -22.64 -2.44 14.19
CA SER A 42 -24.06 -2.72 14.41
C SER A 42 -24.85 -1.53 14.98
N GLY A 43 -24.19 -0.50 15.50
CA GLY A 43 -24.85 0.64 16.13
C GLY A 43 -24.00 1.28 17.23
N LEU A 44 -24.65 1.73 18.30
CA LEU A 44 -23.99 2.18 19.52
C LEU A 44 -24.01 1.11 20.60
N ARG A 45 -23.00 1.16 21.46
CA ARG A 45 -22.96 0.41 22.71
C ARG A 45 -22.72 1.38 23.87
N ILE A 46 -23.47 1.22 24.96
CA ILE A 46 -23.19 1.95 26.20
C ILE A 46 -22.03 1.24 26.90
N GLU A 47 -20.90 1.92 27.06
CA GLU A 47 -19.80 1.42 27.89
C GLU A 47 -20.03 1.77 29.36
N LYS A 48 -20.47 2.99 29.63
CA LYS A 48 -20.75 3.48 30.98
C LYS A 48 -21.95 4.42 30.97
N LEU A 49 -22.85 4.24 31.92
CA LEU A 49 -23.93 5.17 32.23
C LEU A 49 -23.72 5.68 33.66
N VAL A 50 -23.75 6.99 33.83
CA VAL A 50 -23.76 7.64 35.14
C VAL A 50 -25.02 8.49 35.22
N THR A 51 -25.86 8.20 36.22
CA THR A 51 -27.03 9.01 36.56
C THR A 51 -26.74 9.76 37.85
N ILE A 52 -26.96 11.06 37.84
CA ILE A 52 -26.80 11.97 38.98
C ILE A 52 -28.20 12.45 39.35
N ASP A 53 -28.61 12.22 40.60
CA ASP A 53 -29.80 12.85 41.16
C ASP A 53 -29.37 14.17 41.81
N LEU A 54 -29.84 15.28 41.25
CA LEU A 54 -29.40 16.61 41.67
C LEU A 54 -29.89 16.95 43.09
N ALA A 55 -31.09 16.47 43.46
CA ALA A 55 -31.64 16.74 44.78
C ALA A 55 -30.97 15.85 45.84
N ALA A 56 -30.83 14.55 45.57
CA ALA A 56 -30.22 13.61 46.50
C ALA A 56 -28.72 13.88 46.72
N ASP A 57 -28.00 14.30 45.67
CA ASP A 57 -26.57 14.65 45.76
C ASP A 57 -26.35 16.07 46.32
N GLY A 58 -27.41 16.83 46.62
CA GLY A 58 -27.33 18.19 47.16
C GLY A 58 -26.74 19.21 46.18
N LEU A 59 -26.88 18.99 44.87
CA LEU A 59 -26.34 19.83 43.80
C LEU A 59 -27.33 20.93 43.43
N LEU A 60 -27.41 21.96 44.28
CA LEU A 60 -28.37 23.05 44.13
C LEU A 60 -27.88 24.15 43.19
N THR A 61 -26.56 24.27 43.02
CA THR A 61 -25.95 25.32 42.20
C THR A 61 -25.33 24.78 40.90
N PRO A 62 -25.29 25.59 39.81
CA PRO A 62 -24.58 25.24 38.59
C PRO A 62 -23.11 24.87 38.82
N GLU A 63 -22.44 25.51 39.78
CA GLU A 63 -21.03 25.30 40.10
C GLU A 63 -20.78 23.95 40.79
N GLU A 64 -21.68 23.52 41.68
CA GLU A 64 -21.63 22.21 42.31
C GLU A 64 -21.85 21.10 41.28
N MET A 65 -22.83 21.29 40.40
CA MET A 65 -23.09 20.37 39.29
C MET A 65 -21.87 20.29 38.36
N ALA A 66 -21.29 21.43 37.99
CA ALA A 66 -20.09 21.51 37.16
C ALA A 66 -18.91 20.75 37.78
N ARG A 67 -18.69 20.93 39.09
CA ARG A 67 -17.65 20.21 39.83
C ARG A 67 -17.88 18.71 39.83
N ARG A 68 -19.13 18.27 40.06
CA ARG A 68 -19.49 16.85 40.07
C ARG A 68 -19.35 16.21 38.69
N VAL A 69 -19.84 16.88 37.65
CA VAL A 69 -19.70 16.44 36.25
C VAL A 69 -18.21 16.39 35.88
N GLY A 70 -17.42 17.41 36.23
CA GLY A 70 -15.97 17.44 36.03
C GLY A 70 -15.26 16.22 36.64
N GLN A 71 -15.54 15.89 37.91
CA GLN A 71 -14.99 14.69 38.56
C GLN A 71 -15.35 13.39 37.82
N ILE A 72 -16.56 13.30 37.27
CA ILE A 72 -16.99 12.13 36.49
C ILE A 72 -16.26 12.07 35.14
N LEU A 73 -16.08 13.22 34.48
CA LEU A 73 -15.37 13.35 33.21
C LEU A 73 -13.87 13.08 33.35
N ASP A 74 -13.25 13.42 34.47
CA ASP A 74 -11.84 13.09 34.77
C ASP A 74 -11.62 11.57 34.82
N GLY A 75 -12.64 10.81 35.20
CA GLY A 75 -12.65 9.35 35.17
C GLY A 75 -12.97 8.74 33.80
N MET A 76 -13.19 9.56 32.76
CA MET A 76 -13.49 9.13 31.39
C MET A 76 -12.28 9.38 30.47
N PRO A 77 -12.21 8.72 29.29
CA PRO A 77 -11.09 8.93 28.37
C PRO A 77 -11.01 10.39 27.90
N ALA A 78 -9.90 11.07 28.20
CA ALA A 78 -9.70 12.49 27.83
C ALA A 78 -9.81 12.78 26.32
N SER A 79 -9.60 11.77 25.47
CA SER A 79 -9.79 11.89 24.02
C SER A 79 -11.25 11.81 23.57
N ALA A 80 -12.17 11.35 24.42
CA ALA A 80 -13.57 11.19 24.06
C ALA A 80 -14.22 12.57 23.92
N PRO A 81 -14.76 12.92 22.73
CA PRO A 81 -15.40 14.20 22.53
C PRO A 81 -16.78 14.23 23.19
N VAL A 82 -17.12 15.38 23.75
CA VAL A 82 -18.34 15.60 24.52
C VAL A 82 -19.44 16.20 23.63
N ALA A 83 -20.68 15.80 23.85
CA ALA A 83 -21.87 16.38 23.26
C ALA A 83 -22.96 16.54 24.33
N VAL A 84 -23.78 17.58 24.21
CA VAL A 84 -24.73 17.97 25.27
C VAL A 84 -26.13 18.17 24.70
N ALA A 85 -27.16 17.76 25.44
CA ALA A 85 -28.55 18.13 25.20
C ALA A 85 -28.92 19.38 25.99
N LEU A 86 -29.70 20.27 25.38
CA LEU A 86 -30.39 21.32 26.12
C LEU A 86 -31.55 20.74 26.96
N PRO A 87 -31.85 21.33 28.13
CA PRO A 87 -33.02 20.94 28.91
C PRO A 87 -34.33 21.15 28.14
N LEU A 88 -35.39 20.45 28.57
CA LEU A 88 -36.72 20.59 28.00
C LEU A 88 -37.21 22.04 28.08
N GLY A 89 -37.81 22.54 26.99
CA GLY A 89 -38.33 23.91 26.90
C GLY A 89 -37.27 25.01 26.72
N ARG A 90 -35.98 24.67 26.60
CA ARG A 90 -34.89 25.66 26.35
C ARG A 90 -34.56 25.88 24.88
N SER A 91 -35.18 25.12 24.00
CA SER A 91 -35.11 25.28 22.56
C SER A 91 -36.49 25.14 21.96
N HIS A 92 -36.75 25.88 20.88
CA HIS A 92 -37.96 25.75 20.10
C HIS A 92 -37.61 25.28 18.70
N SER A 93 -38.37 24.31 18.17
CA SER A 93 -38.18 23.81 16.82
C SER A 93 -39.49 23.86 16.04
N GLN A 94 -39.42 24.30 14.79
CA GLN A 94 -40.57 24.36 13.91
C GLN A 94 -40.16 24.01 12.48
N ILE A 95 -41.13 23.55 11.69
CA ILE A 95 -40.95 23.33 10.26
C ILE A 95 -41.23 24.62 9.52
N MET A 96 -40.30 24.97 8.63
CA MET A 96 -40.39 26.15 7.80
C MET A 96 -40.11 25.80 6.34
N GLU A 97 -40.74 26.53 5.44
CA GLU A 97 -40.48 26.39 4.01
C GLU A 97 -39.25 27.21 3.64
N LEU A 98 -38.09 26.55 3.44
CA LEU A 98 -36.83 27.23 3.18
C LEU A 98 -36.32 26.99 1.76
N THR A 99 -36.28 28.05 0.96
CA THR A 99 -35.66 28.03 -0.37
C THR A 99 -34.13 27.92 -0.23
N PRO A 100 -33.42 27.22 -1.15
CA PRO A 100 -31.97 27.17 -1.11
C PRO A 100 -31.31 28.56 -1.11
N GLY A 101 -30.55 28.86 -0.05
CA GLY A 101 -29.85 30.14 0.11
C GLY A 101 -30.65 31.20 0.88
N ASP A 102 -31.86 30.88 1.35
CA ASP A 102 -32.63 31.80 2.18
C ASP A 102 -31.98 31.97 3.57
N THR A 103 -31.67 33.21 3.91
CA THR A 103 -31.08 33.62 5.19
C THR A 103 -32.12 34.20 6.15
N ARG A 104 -33.39 34.31 5.73
CA ARG A 104 -34.49 34.88 6.51
C ARG A 104 -35.14 33.88 7.48
N ALA A 105 -34.81 32.59 7.36
CA ALA A 105 -35.28 31.53 8.25
C ALA A 105 -35.26 31.88 9.76
N PRO A 106 -34.19 32.50 10.30
CA PRO A 106 -34.11 32.80 11.72
C PRO A 106 -35.09 33.90 12.12
N TRP A 107 -35.19 34.94 11.29
CA TRP A 107 -36.08 36.06 11.52
C TRP A 107 -37.55 35.63 11.47
N GLN A 108 -37.92 34.81 10.49
CA GLN A 108 -39.27 34.26 10.38
C GLN A 108 -39.61 33.34 11.56
N LEU A 109 -38.65 32.52 12.04
CA LEU A 109 -38.85 31.68 13.22
C LEU A 109 -39.03 32.53 14.47
N THR A 110 -38.19 33.54 14.69
CA THR A 110 -38.34 34.48 15.81
C THR A 110 -39.72 35.14 15.83
N GLN A 111 -40.23 35.54 14.67
CA GLN A 111 -41.60 36.07 14.55
C GLN A 111 -42.68 35.03 14.87
N ALA A 112 -42.53 33.80 14.39
CA ALA A 112 -43.49 32.70 14.63
C ALA A 112 -43.56 32.27 16.10
N VAL A 113 -42.42 32.27 16.81
CA VAL A 113 -42.31 31.90 18.24
C VAL A 113 -42.74 33.05 19.17
N GLY A 114 -43.34 34.10 18.62
CA GLY A 114 -43.90 35.21 19.40
C GLY A 114 -42.89 36.27 19.79
N GLY A 115 -41.85 36.50 18.98
CA GLY A 115 -40.97 37.68 18.90
C GLY A 115 -40.26 38.07 20.20
N ARG A 116 -41.01 38.49 21.22
CA ARG A 116 -40.52 39.08 22.47
C ARG A 116 -39.52 38.23 23.26
N GLN A 117 -39.58 36.90 23.17
CA GLN A 117 -38.65 36.02 23.90
C GLN A 117 -37.24 35.93 23.25
N PHE A 118 -37.13 36.20 21.94
CA PHE A 118 -35.92 36.01 21.15
C PHE A 118 -35.47 37.27 20.39
N ASP A 119 -36.33 38.28 20.24
CA ASP A 119 -36.05 39.55 19.53
C ASP A 119 -35.04 40.45 20.26
N GLN A 120 -34.96 40.34 21.59
CA GLN A 120 -34.13 41.21 22.44
C GLN A 120 -32.89 40.50 23.01
N VAL A 121 -32.71 39.22 22.72
CA VAL A 121 -31.68 38.38 23.34
C VAL A 121 -30.89 37.66 22.23
N PRO A 122 -29.55 37.63 22.29
CA PRO A 122 -28.76 36.87 21.34
C PRO A 122 -29.21 35.40 21.30
N SER A 123 -29.47 34.92 20.10
CA SER A 123 -30.08 33.62 19.85
C SER A 123 -29.25 32.83 18.85
N ILE A 124 -29.11 31.53 19.10
CA ILE A 124 -28.44 30.58 18.23
C ILE A 124 -29.52 29.79 17.52
N PHE A 125 -29.42 29.72 16.20
CA PHE A 125 -30.27 28.87 15.39
C PHE A 125 -29.43 27.98 14.49
N ASP A 126 -29.99 26.84 14.12
CA ASP A 126 -29.51 26.01 13.03
C ASP A 126 -30.72 25.37 12.32
N SER A 127 -30.51 24.95 11.07
CA SER A 127 -31.60 24.38 10.27
C SER A 127 -31.13 23.18 9.48
N ARG A 128 -32.06 22.26 9.24
CA ARG A 128 -31.83 21.10 8.40
C ARG A 128 -33.01 20.84 7.49
N ARG A 129 -32.70 20.58 6.22
CA ARG A 129 -33.71 20.17 5.25
C ARG A 129 -34.30 18.80 5.57
N LEU A 130 -35.62 18.73 5.42
CA LEU A 130 -36.42 17.52 5.48
C LEU A 130 -36.76 17.06 4.05
N ARG A 131 -37.39 15.88 3.93
CA ARG A 131 -37.97 15.45 2.64
C ARG A 131 -39.27 16.20 2.44
N ALA A 132 -39.66 16.46 1.19
CA ALA A 132 -40.97 17.04 0.92
C ALA A 132 -42.08 16.14 1.50
N PHE A 133 -43.06 16.75 2.16
CA PHE A 133 -44.21 16.07 2.74
C PHE A 133 -45.40 17.04 2.81
N ASP A 134 -46.62 16.51 2.82
CA ASP A 134 -47.86 17.29 2.77
C ASP A 134 -47.81 18.39 1.69
N ASN A 135 -48.01 19.64 2.10
CA ASN A 135 -47.97 20.83 1.24
C ASN A 135 -46.59 21.54 1.24
N HIS A 136 -45.57 20.93 1.85
CA HIS A 136 -44.22 21.47 1.95
C HIS A 136 -43.31 20.90 0.86
N ALA A 137 -42.92 21.72 -0.10
CA ALA A 137 -42.01 21.33 -1.18
C ALA A 137 -40.54 21.34 -0.74
N HIS A 138 -40.18 22.26 0.14
CA HIS A 138 -38.85 22.50 0.68
C HIS A 138 -38.86 22.67 2.21
N PRO A 139 -39.40 21.70 2.96
CA PRO A 139 -39.44 21.79 4.41
C PRO A 139 -38.03 21.74 5.01
N ALA A 140 -37.82 22.54 6.04
CA ALA A 140 -36.66 22.50 6.88
C ALA A 140 -37.08 22.52 8.35
N TRP A 141 -36.45 21.64 9.13
CA TRP A 141 -36.47 21.68 10.58
C TRP A 141 -35.56 22.80 11.04
N VAL A 142 -36.12 23.84 11.65
CA VAL A 142 -35.36 24.97 12.19
C VAL A 142 -35.49 24.96 13.70
N THR A 143 -34.35 25.00 14.39
CA THR A 143 -34.31 25.05 15.85
C THR A 143 -33.62 26.33 16.30
N ILE A 144 -34.21 27.01 17.27
CA ILE A 144 -33.68 28.21 17.93
C ILE A 144 -33.57 27.99 19.44
N ALA A 145 -32.51 28.54 20.03
CA ALA A 145 -32.32 28.63 21.47
C ALA A 145 -31.66 29.96 21.81
N ARG A 146 -31.88 30.46 23.03
CA ARG A 146 -31.15 31.63 23.53
C ARG A 146 -29.70 31.26 23.78
N GLU A 147 -28.76 32.12 23.39
CA GLU A 147 -27.34 31.87 23.62
C GLU A 147 -27.03 31.67 25.11
N ALA A 148 -27.67 32.46 25.97
CA ALA A 148 -27.55 32.35 27.43
C ALA A 148 -28.02 30.98 27.98
N ASP A 149 -29.03 30.34 27.38
CA ASP A 149 -29.46 28.99 27.83
C ASP A 149 -28.42 27.92 27.44
N VAL A 150 -27.78 28.08 26.28
CA VAL A 150 -26.69 27.20 25.84
C VAL A 150 -25.47 27.37 26.75
N GLU A 151 -25.07 28.62 27.00
CA GLU A 151 -23.94 28.94 27.88
C GLU A 151 -24.17 28.46 29.32
N LEU A 152 -25.37 28.68 29.87
CA LEU A 152 -25.74 28.19 31.19
C LEU A 152 -25.66 26.65 31.25
N GLN A 153 -26.12 25.95 30.22
CA GLN A 153 -26.06 24.49 30.18
C GLN A 153 -24.61 23.98 30.11
N LEU A 154 -23.76 24.64 29.33
CA LEU A 154 -22.33 24.31 29.27
C LEU A 154 -21.64 24.57 30.62
N LEU A 155 -21.96 25.70 31.25
CA LEU A 155 -21.47 26.06 32.58
C LEU A 155 -21.89 25.03 33.63
N ARG A 156 -23.18 24.66 33.67
CA ARG A 156 -23.72 23.61 34.57
C ARG A 156 -23.00 22.27 34.40
N CYS A 157 -22.56 21.95 33.18
CA CYS A 157 -21.81 20.73 32.91
C CYS A 157 -20.29 20.87 33.16
N GLY A 158 -19.80 22.05 33.54
CA GLY A 158 -18.37 22.32 33.70
C GLY A 158 -17.60 22.23 32.38
N LEU A 159 -18.25 22.56 31.26
CA LEU A 159 -17.69 22.40 29.92
C LEU A 159 -17.38 23.74 29.28
N ASP A 160 -16.17 23.86 28.74
CA ASP A 160 -15.84 24.94 27.83
C ASP A 160 -16.52 24.72 26.48
N ALA A 161 -17.01 25.79 25.85
CA ALA A 161 -17.65 25.70 24.53
C ALA A 161 -16.74 25.05 23.47
N GLU A 162 -15.42 25.21 23.57
CA GLU A 162 -14.45 24.58 22.66
C GLU A 162 -14.22 23.08 22.88
N SER A 163 -14.60 22.56 24.05
CA SER A 163 -14.50 21.14 24.39
C SER A 163 -15.69 20.33 23.84
N VAL A 164 -16.80 21.01 23.57
CA VAL A 164 -18.05 20.41 23.10
C VAL A 164 -18.10 20.33 21.58
N THR A 165 -18.46 19.15 21.10
CA THR A 165 -18.55 18.87 19.66
C THR A 165 -19.93 19.04 19.07
N HIS A 166 -20.97 19.00 19.90
CA HIS A 166 -22.36 19.13 19.47
C HIS A 166 -23.24 19.58 20.64
N VAL A 167 -24.15 20.52 20.38
CA VAL A 167 -25.24 20.88 21.29
C VAL A 167 -26.54 20.60 20.56
N SER A 168 -27.34 19.69 21.10
CA SER A 168 -28.60 19.25 20.50
C SER A 168 -29.80 19.77 21.29
N SER A 169 -30.91 20.00 20.61
CA SER A 169 -32.20 20.17 21.26
C SER A 169 -32.75 18.81 21.74
N ALA A 170 -33.59 18.84 22.77
CA ALA A 170 -34.14 17.62 23.35
C ALA A 170 -35.02 16.84 22.37
N ASP A 171 -35.83 17.53 21.57
CA ASP A 171 -36.71 16.94 20.55
C ASP A 171 -35.92 16.22 19.46
N GLY A 172 -34.87 16.87 18.97
CA GLY A 172 -33.97 16.34 17.97
C GLY A 172 -33.20 15.12 18.47
N ALA A 173 -32.76 15.16 19.73
CA ALA A 173 -32.14 14.03 20.38
C ALA A 173 -33.13 12.87 20.56
N LEU A 174 -34.35 13.13 21.04
CA LEU A 174 -35.37 12.09 21.22
C LEU A 174 -35.71 11.38 19.90
N ALA A 175 -35.90 12.15 18.83
CA ALA A 175 -36.13 11.59 17.50
C ALA A 175 -34.94 10.75 16.99
N ALA A 176 -33.71 11.21 17.21
CA ALA A 176 -32.52 10.45 16.85
C ALA A 176 -32.40 9.15 17.67
N ALA A 177 -32.82 9.16 18.92
CA ALA A 177 -32.84 7.96 19.75
C ALA A 177 -33.84 6.93 19.22
N PHE A 178 -35.04 7.39 18.87
CA PHE A 178 -36.06 6.54 18.27
C PHE A 178 -35.60 5.96 16.94
N ALA A 179 -34.90 6.75 16.11
CA ALA A 179 -34.39 6.29 14.81
C ALA A 179 -33.42 5.09 14.90
N GLU A 180 -32.76 4.88 16.04
CA GLU A 180 -31.86 3.75 16.30
C GLU A 180 -32.59 2.47 16.77
N VAL A 181 -33.90 2.53 17.07
CA VAL A 181 -34.69 1.36 17.44
C VAL A 181 -34.93 0.49 16.20
N SER A 182 -34.55 -0.79 16.25
CA SER A 182 -34.56 -1.68 15.08
C SER A 182 -35.97 -2.06 14.60
N GLU A 183 -36.89 -2.34 15.52
CA GLU A 183 -38.29 -2.67 15.23
C GLU A 183 -39.17 -1.49 15.64
N ARG A 184 -39.26 -0.50 14.75
CA ARG A 184 -40.05 0.71 15.01
C ARG A 184 -41.01 1.01 13.85
N PRO A 185 -42.19 1.59 14.15
CA PRO A 185 -43.06 2.12 13.12
C PRO A 185 -42.41 3.34 12.43
N SER A 186 -42.79 3.58 11.17
CA SER A 186 -42.35 4.77 10.42
C SER A 186 -42.99 6.06 10.96
N SER A 187 -44.16 5.96 11.58
CA SER A 187 -44.89 7.08 12.17
C SER A 187 -45.26 6.79 13.63
N ALA A 188 -44.97 7.72 14.53
CA ALA A 188 -45.17 7.57 15.96
C ALA A 188 -45.25 8.93 16.67
N VAL A 189 -45.86 8.93 17.85
CA VAL A 189 -45.82 10.06 18.80
C VAL A 189 -44.83 9.70 19.90
N LEU A 190 -43.74 10.46 20.02
CA LEU A 190 -42.79 10.33 21.12
C LEU A 190 -43.14 11.35 22.19
N VAL A 191 -43.17 10.92 23.45
CA VAL A 191 -43.49 11.78 24.59
C VAL A 191 -42.42 11.62 25.66
N GLU A 192 -41.62 12.66 25.85
CA GLU A 192 -40.68 12.74 26.98
C GLU A 192 -41.41 13.36 28.17
N LEU A 193 -41.53 12.59 29.25
CA LEU A 193 -41.99 13.05 30.56
C LEU A 193 -40.79 13.49 31.39
N GLY A 194 -40.48 14.78 31.37
CA GLY A 194 -39.50 15.36 32.28
C GLY A 194 -40.07 15.56 33.69
N THR A 195 -39.22 16.06 34.59
CA THR A 195 -39.59 16.27 35.99
C THR A 195 -40.62 17.39 36.14
N VAL A 196 -40.37 18.56 35.55
CA VAL A 196 -41.25 19.75 35.67
C VAL A 196 -42.14 19.93 34.44
N SER A 197 -41.58 19.68 33.26
CA SER A 197 -42.27 19.77 31.97
C SER A 197 -42.07 18.49 31.15
N GLY A 198 -42.91 18.32 30.14
CA GLY A 198 -42.78 17.27 29.13
C GLY A 198 -42.59 17.85 27.73
N MET A 199 -42.45 16.97 26.76
CA MET A 199 -42.30 17.32 25.36
C MET A 199 -42.90 16.23 24.48
N LEU A 200 -43.57 16.64 23.41
CA LEU A 200 -44.14 15.77 22.39
C LEU A 200 -43.39 15.97 21.09
N VAL A 201 -43.05 14.89 20.41
CA VAL A 201 -42.43 14.88 19.09
C VAL A 201 -43.21 13.92 18.19
N LEU A 202 -43.73 14.44 17.08
CA LEU A 202 -44.43 13.65 16.07
C LEU A 202 -43.47 13.26 14.96
N ILE A 203 -43.40 11.95 14.69
CA ILE A 203 -42.66 11.38 13.57
C ILE A 203 -43.67 10.86 12.57
N VAL A 204 -43.49 11.22 11.30
CA VAL A 204 -44.24 10.70 10.16
C VAL A 204 -43.24 10.32 9.09
N ASP A 205 -43.32 9.10 8.57
CA ASP A 205 -42.42 8.58 7.52
C ASP A 205 -40.92 8.75 7.82
N ASP A 206 -40.51 8.38 9.04
CA ASP A 206 -39.13 8.45 9.55
C ASP A 206 -38.54 9.86 9.67
N GLN A 207 -39.37 10.90 9.63
CA GLN A 207 -38.95 12.28 9.82
C GLN A 207 -39.79 12.99 10.88
N VAL A 208 -39.16 13.92 11.59
CA VAL A 208 -39.85 14.75 12.58
C VAL A 208 -40.69 15.79 11.84
N VAL A 209 -41.99 15.81 12.13
CA VAL A 209 -42.95 16.74 11.51
C VAL A 209 -43.50 17.78 12.50
N PHE A 210 -43.45 17.51 13.80
CA PHE A 210 -43.95 18.44 14.82
C PHE A 210 -43.26 18.21 16.17
N SER A 211 -43.07 19.29 16.92
CA SER A 211 -42.54 19.27 18.29
C SER A 211 -43.26 20.32 19.12
N ALA A 212 -43.66 19.96 20.34
CA ALA A 212 -44.35 20.85 21.25
C ALA A 212 -43.95 20.57 22.71
N GLY A 213 -43.87 21.64 23.51
CA GLY A 213 -43.70 21.53 24.96
C GLY A 213 -45.01 21.16 25.65
N ILE A 214 -44.92 20.46 26.77
CA ILE A 214 -46.04 20.19 27.68
C ILE A 214 -45.67 20.80 29.04
N ASP A 215 -46.47 21.72 29.56
CA ASP A 215 -46.16 22.44 30.81
C ASP A 215 -46.29 21.58 32.08
N THR A 216 -46.65 20.31 31.93
CA THR A 216 -46.85 19.36 33.03
C THR A 216 -45.86 18.20 32.93
N GLY A 217 -45.04 18.04 33.96
CA GLY A 217 -44.11 16.91 34.13
C GLY A 217 -44.50 15.95 35.26
N ALA A 218 -43.58 15.05 35.60
CA ALA A 218 -43.76 14.01 36.61
C ALA A 218 -44.09 14.55 38.01
N THR A 219 -43.57 15.71 38.41
CA THR A 219 -43.84 16.31 39.73
C THR A 219 -45.31 16.64 39.92
N ALA A 220 -46.05 16.94 38.85
CA ALA A 220 -47.48 17.17 38.93
C ALA A 220 -48.25 15.90 39.32
N PHE A 221 -47.81 14.73 38.86
CA PHE A 221 -48.41 13.44 39.23
C PHE A 221 -48.08 13.08 40.68
N VAL A 222 -46.82 13.23 41.06
CA VAL A 222 -46.35 12.99 42.43
C VAL A 222 -47.06 13.93 43.42
N ALA A 223 -47.14 15.22 43.13
CA ALA A 223 -47.83 16.20 43.97
C ALA A 223 -49.34 15.94 44.07
N ALA A 224 -49.97 15.51 42.97
CA ALA A 224 -51.38 15.15 42.99
C ALA A 224 -51.66 13.94 43.88
N LEU A 225 -50.82 12.90 43.81
CA LEU A 225 -50.94 11.73 44.68
C LEU A 225 -50.61 12.04 46.13
N ALA A 226 -49.54 12.79 46.40
CA ALA A 226 -49.20 13.27 47.74
C ALA A 226 -50.37 14.04 48.38
N ALA A 227 -51.07 14.86 47.58
CA ALA A 227 -52.25 15.59 48.03
C ALA A 227 -53.51 14.73 48.23
N ASP A 228 -53.60 13.54 47.62
CA ASP A 228 -54.66 12.57 47.86
C ASP A 228 -54.34 11.73 49.12
N LEU A 229 -53.08 11.30 49.27
CA LEU A 229 -52.60 10.44 50.36
C LEU A 229 -52.20 11.20 51.64
N HIS A 230 -52.12 12.54 51.57
CA HIS A 230 -51.64 13.41 52.66
C HIS A 230 -50.23 13.05 53.15
N CYS A 231 -49.35 12.68 52.21
CA CYS A 231 -47.96 12.30 52.49
C CYS A 231 -46.95 13.23 51.79
N PRO A 232 -45.67 13.21 52.17
CA PRO A 232 -44.60 13.89 51.44
C PRO A 232 -44.47 13.39 49.99
N ALA A 233 -43.94 14.26 49.11
CA ALA A 233 -43.77 13.94 47.68
C ALA A 233 -42.88 12.70 47.45
N GLU A 234 -41.83 12.51 48.25
CA GLU A 234 -40.95 11.34 48.16
C GLU A 234 -41.70 10.03 48.41
N GLU A 235 -42.57 10.00 49.42
CA GLU A 235 -43.41 8.83 49.72
C GLU A 235 -44.41 8.56 48.60
N ALA A 236 -45.04 9.61 48.05
CA ALA A 236 -45.95 9.47 46.92
C ALA A 236 -45.25 8.94 45.67
N GLU A 237 -44.03 9.37 45.37
CA GLU A 237 -43.25 8.85 44.25
C GLU A 237 -42.93 7.36 44.42
N ILE A 238 -42.57 6.93 45.64
CA ILE A 238 -42.37 5.51 45.97
C ILE A 238 -43.66 4.72 45.73
N VAL A 239 -44.83 5.27 46.12
CA VAL A 239 -46.12 4.63 45.86
C VAL A 239 -46.39 4.50 44.36
N ILE A 240 -46.16 5.53 43.55
CA ILE A 240 -46.32 5.46 42.08
C ILE A 240 -45.44 4.35 41.48
N ARG A 241 -44.17 4.29 41.88
CA ARG A 241 -43.22 3.26 41.41
C ARG A 241 -43.63 1.87 41.88
N ARG A 242 -44.12 1.72 43.11
CA ARG A 242 -44.50 0.43 43.69
C ARG A 242 -45.83 -0.10 43.17
N GLU A 243 -46.83 0.76 42.98
CA GLU A 243 -48.22 0.37 42.71
C GLU A 243 -48.64 0.62 41.26
N GLY A 244 -48.02 1.58 40.57
CA GLY A 244 -48.26 1.87 39.15
C GLY A 244 -49.73 2.11 38.84
N PRO A 245 -50.37 1.35 37.94
CA PRO A 245 -51.78 1.52 37.61
C PRO A 245 -52.71 1.42 38.83
N ALA A 246 -52.36 0.60 39.83
CA ALA A 246 -53.16 0.44 41.04
C ALA A 246 -53.18 1.69 41.93
N ALA A 247 -52.17 2.56 41.79
CA ALA A 247 -52.15 3.86 42.46
C ALA A 247 -53.27 4.78 41.95
N VAL A 248 -53.81 4.52 40.76
CA VAL A 248 -54.94 5.29 40.21
C VAL A 248 -56.24 4.58 40.57
N SER A 249 -56.86 5.02 41.66
CA SER A 249 -58.11 4.47 42.18
C SER A 249 -59.13 5.57 42.44
N ASP A 250 -60.35 5.18 42.84
CA ASP A 250 -61.38 6.16 43.24
C ASP A 250 -60.98 6.94 44.50
N SER A 251 -60.02 6.42 45.28
CA SER A 251 -59.45 7.11 46.44
C SER A 251 -58.38 8.15 46.07
N THR A 252 -57.94 8.21 44.81
CA THR A 252 -56.92 9.16 44.33
C THR A 252 -57.46 10.02 43.17
N PRO A 253 -58.48 10.85 43.42
CA PRO A 253 -59.15 11.62 42.36
C PRO A 253 -58.26 12.71 41.76
N LYS A 254 -57.33 13.31 42.53
CA LYS A 254 -56.43 14.35 42.01
C LYS A 254 -55.40 13.75 41.06
N LEU A 255 -54.82 12.59 41.39
CA LEU A 255 -53.90 11.89 40.49
C LEU A 255 -54.59 11.54 39.16
N ARG A 256 -55.79 10.96 39.23
CA ARG A 256 -56.60 10.64 38.03
C ARG A 256 -56.86 11.88 37.18
N ALA A 257 -57.25 12.99 37.81
CA ALA A 257 -57.50 14.25 37.12
C ALA A 257 -56.22 14.84 36.49
N ALA A 258 -55.06 14.70 37.15
CA ALA A 258 -53.78 15.13 36.61
C ALA A 258 -53.38 14.33 35.36
N LEU A 259 -53.51 13.00 35.40
CA LEU A 259 -53.25 12.13 34.25
C LEU A 259 -54.21 12.41 33.09
N ALA A 260 -55.50 12.59 33.38
CA ALA A 260 -56.50 12.92 32.36
C ALA A 260 -56.21 14.29 31.71
N ARG A 261 -55.85 15.31 32.49
CA ARG A 261 -55.45 16.62 31.95
C ARG A 261 -54.24 16.50 31.04
N TRP A 262 -53.21 15.79 31.47
CA TRP A 262 -51.99 15.60 30.68
C TRP A 262 -52.25 14.84 29.38
N SER A 263 -53.05 13.76 29.44
CA SER A 263 -53.48 13.00 28.26
C SER A 263 -54.29 13.89 27.29
N ASN A 264 -55.22 14.69 27.81
CA ASN A 264 -55.98 15.67 27.00
C ASN A 264 -55.10 16.74 26.37
N THR A 265 -54.01 17.18 27.04
CA THR A 265 -53.04 18.11 26.45
C THR A 265 -52.35 17.49 25.24
N ILE A 266 -51.92 16.23 25.34
CA ILE A 266 -51.32 15.49 24.21
C ILE A 266 -52.29 15.44 23.03
N GLU A 267 -53.54 15.05 23.27
CA GLU A 267 -54.52 14.99 22.19
C GLU A 267 -54.86 16.35 21.60
N THR A 268 -54.92 17.39 22.43
CA THR A 268 -55.16 18.77 21.98
C THR A 268 -54.05 19.22 21.04
N LEU A 269 -52.78 19.02 21.41
CA LEU A 269 -51.63 19.37 20.57
C LEU A 269 -51.65 18.62 19.22
N LEU A 270 -52.00 17.33 19.22
CA LEU A 270 -52.14 16.55 17.98
C LEU A 270 -53.29 17.05 17.10
N ARG A 271 -54.43 17.40 17.70
CA ARG A 271 -55.59 17.97 16.97
C ARG A 271 -55.29 19.36 16.42
N GLU A 272 -54.56 20.18 17.16
CA GLU A 272 -54.09 21.50 16.70
C GLU A 272 -53.17 21.35 15.49
N HIS A 273 -52.16 20.48 15.59
CA HIS A 273 -51.28 20.20 14.45
C HIS A 273 -52.05 19.68 13.24
N ALA A 274 -53.00 18.75 13.42
CA ALA A 274 -53.84 18.25 12.34
C ALA A 274 -54.65 19.37 11.64
N ARG A 275 -55.15 20.35 12.41
CA ARG A 275 -55.85 21.52 11.85
C ARG A 275 -54.92 22.42 11.06
N GLU A 276 -53.69 22.60 11.51
CA GLU A 276 -52.69 23.44 10.83
C GLU A 276 -52.22 22.84 9.50
N THR A 277 -52.01 21.52 9.46
CA THR A 277 -51.52 20.81 8.26
C THR A 277 -52.63 20.34 7.33
N GLY A 278 -53.88 20.33 7.80
CA GLY A 278 -55.02 19.74 7.09
C GLY A 278 -55.05 18.20 7.15
N ALA A 279 -54.21 17.59 7.98
CA ALA A 279 -54.21 16.15 8.22
C ALA A 279 -55.48 15.70 8.98
N SER A 280 -55.81 14.41 8.87
CA SER A 280 -56.92 13.83 9.66
C SER A 280 -56.53 13.74 11.14
N PRO A 281 -57.25 14.37 12.07
CA PRO A 281 -56.97 14.26 13.50
C PRO A 281 -57.06 12.82 14.00
N GLU A 282 -58.01 12.03 13.47
CA GLU A 282 -58.19 10.63 13.84
C GLU A 282 -56.98 9.78 13.45
N ALA A 283 -56.36 10.08 12.30
CA ALA A 283 -55.16 9.37 11.87
C ALA A 283 -53.97 9.61 12.82
N LEU A 284 -53.80 10.84 13.32
CA LEU A 284 -52.73 11.16 14.28
C LEU A 284 -52.99 10.58 15.67
N LEU A 285 -54.24 10.55 16.13
CA LEU A 285 -54.58 10.06 17.47
C LEU A 285 -54.40 8.55 17.63
N VAL A 286 -54.46 7.79 16.54
CA VAL A 286 -54.27 6.31 16.49
C VAL A 286 -52.79 5.92 16.38
N LEU A 287 -51.89 6.87 16.15
CA LEU A 287 -50.45 6.57 16.06
C LEU A 287 -49.91 5.97 17.38
N PRO A 288 -48.94 5.05 17.28
CA PRO A 288 -48.30 4.45 18.45
C PRO A 288 -47.58 5.52 19.27
N ARG A 289 -47.71 5.45 20.59
CA ARG A 289 -47.19 6.43 21.55
C ARG A 289 -46.05 5.83 22.36
N TRP A 290 -44.88 6.45 22.27
CA TRP A 290 -43.66 5.99 22.93
C TRP A 290 -43.29 6.97 24.03
N PHE A 291 -43.27 6.47 25.27
CA PHE A 291 -43.01 7.31 26.44
C PHE A 291 -41.58 7.12 26.97
N SER A 292 -40.88 8.22 27.22
CA SER A 292 -39.53 8.24 27.81
C SER A 292 -39.47 9.23 28.99
N GLY A 293 -38.46 9.11 29.85
CA GLY A 293 -38.30 9.95 31.04
C GLY A 293 -37.87 9.17 32.28
N SER A 294 -37.44 9.89 33.33
CA SER A 294 -36.87 9.27 34.54
C SER A 294 -37.87 8.50 35.40
N LEU A 295 -39.11 9.00 35.51
CA LEU A 295 -40.17 8.29 36.25
C LEU A 295 -40.54 6.97 35.55
N LEU A 296 -40.40 6.93 34.22
CA LEU A 296 -40.80 5.80 33.37
C LEU A 296 -39.73 4.71 33.25
N GLU A 297 -38.60 4.88 33.94
CA GLU A 297 -37.61 3.82 34.13
C GLU A 297 -38.22 2.64 34.90
N ASP A 298 -39.14 2.91 35.84
CA ASP A 298 -39.91 1.88 36.52
C ASP A 298 -41.06 1.40 35.65
N TYR A 299 -41.13 0.09 35.41
CA TYR A 299 -42.12 -0.53 34.55
C TYR A 299 -43.57 -0.30 35.01
N LYS A 300 -43.82 -0.17 36.31
CA LYS A 300 -45.16 0.05 36.86
C LYS A 300 -45.60 1.50 36.71
N ALA A 301 -44.70 2.44 36.99
CA ALA A 301 -44.95 3.86 36.75
C ALA A 301 -45.20 4.12 35.26
N ARG A 302 -44.44 3.46 34.38
CA ARG A 302 -44.69 3.50 32.93
C ARG A 302 -46.06 2.93 32.56
N ALA A 303 -46.42 1.75 33.07
CA ALA A 303 -47.73 1.14 32.79
C ALA A 303 -48.90 2.02 33.24
N MET A 304 -48.75 2.79 34.33
CA MET A 304 -49.74 3.77 34.77
C MET A 304 -49.97 4.85 33.71
N VAL A 305 -48.88 5.40 33.16
CA VAL A 305 -48.93 6.44 32.14
C VAL A 305 -49.48 5.90 30.81
N GLU A 306 -49.00 4.73 30.38
CA GLU A 306 -49.46 4.04 29.16
C GLU A 306 -50.98 3.78 29.22
N ALA A 307 -51.51 3.31 30.36
CA ALA A 307 -52.93 3.01 30.52
C ALA A 307 -53.85 4.25 30.39
N HIS A 308 -53.35 5.46 30.70
CA HIS A 308 -54.14 6.69 30.68
C HIS A 308 -53.90 7.56 29.44
N ALA A 309 -52.72 7.44 28.83
CA ALA A 309 -52.32 8.22 27.67
C ALA A 309 -52.26 7.40 26.37
N GLY A 310 -52.78 6.17 26.35
CA GLY A 310 -52.97 5.38 25.13
C GLY A 310 -51.69 4.72 24.60
N GLY A 311 -50.81 4.25 25.49
CA GLY A 311 -49.65 3.43 25.14
C GLY A 311 -49.99 1.94 25.14
N ASP A 312 -49.28 1.17 24.31
CA ASP A 312 -49.37 -0.30 24.30
C ASP A 312 -48.05 -0.94 24.77
N ALA A 313 -48.12 -2.12 25.35
CA ALA A 313 -46.96 -2.89 25.81
C ALA A 313 -45.98 -3.26 24.69
N SER A 314 -46.45 -3.26 23.43
CA SER A 314 -45.62 -3.45 22.23
C SER A 314 -44.77 -2.22 21.86
N GLN A 315 -45.09 -1.03 22.40
CA GLN A 315 -44.49 0.25 22.04
C GLN A 315 -43.40 0.66 23.05
N ARG A 316 -42.47 -0.25 23.33
CA ARG A 316 -41.46 -0.09 24.38
C ARG A 316 -40.09 0.19 23.83
N TRP A 317 -39.41 1.15 24.45
CA TRP A 317 -37.98 1.36 24.26
C TRP A 317 -37.20 0.09 24.60
N PRO A 318 -36.23 -0.31 23.76
CA PRO A 318 -35.45 -1.51 23.99
C PRO A 318 -34.60 -1.39 25.26
N GLU A 319 -34.29 -2.53 25.86
CA GLU A 319 -33.25 -2.63 26.87
C GLU A 319 -31.87 -2.70 26.21
N VAL A 320 -30.93 -1.92 26.72
CA VAL A 320 -29.57 -1.87 26.19
C VAL A 320 -28.59 -2.29 27.27
N ALA A 321 -27.71 -3.22 26.91
CA ALA A 321 -26.64 -3.66 27.79
C ALA A 321 -25.60 -2.56 27.97
N VAL A 322 -25.22 -2.31 29.23
CA VAL A 322 -24.12 -1.42 29.61
C VAL A 322 -22.86 -2.26 29.82
N GLY A 323 -21.68 -1.65 29.75
CA GLY A 323 -20.38 -2.33 29.81
C GLY A 323 -20.22 -3.31 30.99
N ASP A 324 -20.87 -3.03 32.12
CA ASP A 324 -20.82 -3.83 33.34
C ASP A 324 -21.78 -5.04 33.33
N GLY A 325 -22.49 -5.27 32.23
CA GLY A 325 -23.35 -6.44 32.00
C GLY A 325 -24.81 -6.27 32.43
N HIS A 326 -25.17 -5.21 33.14
CA HIS A 326 -26.58 -4.91 33.43
C HIS A 326 -27.29 -4.30 32.21
N SER A 327 -28.61 -4.50 32.09
CA SER A 327 -29.44 -3.83 31.09
C SER A 327 -30.11 -2.58 31.67
N VAL A 328 -30.28 -1.55 30.85
CA VAL A 328 -31.03 -0.33 31.21
C VAL A 328 -32.05 -0.07 30.11
N SER A 329 -33.24 0.36 30.49
CA SER A 329 -34.25 0.77 29.51
C SER A 329 -33.79 2.06 28.83
N LEU A 330 -33.77 2.04 27.49
CA LEU A 330 -33.42 3.23 26.72
C LEU A 330 -34.40 4.39 26.96
N ALA A 331 -35.63 4.11 27.43
CA ALA A 331 -36.59 5.12 27.86
C ALA A 331 -36.03 6.08 28.91
N ALA A 332 -35.18 5.59 29.82
CA ALA A 332 -34.61 6.39 30.87
C ALA A 332 -33.55 7.36 30.34
N CYS A 333 -32.82 6.99 29.28
CA CYS A 333 -31.70 7.76 28.74
C CYS A 333 -31.88 8.15 27.27
N ALA A 334 -33.11 8.21 26.77
CA ALA A 334 -33.42 8.36 25.35
C ALA A 334 -32.76 9.61 24.76
N ILE A 335 -32.89 10.77 25.40
CA ILE A 335 -32.26 12.02 24.95
C ILE A 335 -30.73 11.89 24.96
N ALA A 336 -30.11 11.42 26.05
CA ALA A 336 -28.67 11.23 26.11
C ALA A 336 -28.16 10.26 25.02
N TRP A 337 -28.90 9.18 24.75
CA TRP A 337 -28.62 8.22 23.69
C TRP A 337 -28.73 8.85 22.30
N GLY A 338 -29.76 9.63 22.05
CA GLY A 338 -29.94 10.39 20.82
C GLY A 338 -28.80 11.36 20.55
N VAL A 339 -28.33 12.07 21.58
CA VAL A 339 -27.13 12.94 21.48
C VAL A 339 -25.89 12.12 21.14
N ALA A 340 -25.73 10.91 21.69
CA ALA A 340 -24.66 10.01 21.32
C ALA A 340 -24.77 9.57 19.85
N ALA A 341 -25.97 9.22 19.37
CA ALA A 341 -26.22 8.83 17.97
C ALA A 341 -25.89 9.95 16.98
N ILE A 342 -26.32 11.18 17.31
CA ILE A 342 -26.03 12.36 16.49
C ILE A 342 -24.53 12.67 16.48
N SER A 343 -23.90 12.75 17.65
CA SER A 343 -22.47 13.13 17.77
C SER A 343 -21.52 12.07 17.20
N SER A 344 -21.95 10.80 17.16
CA SER A 344 -21.26 9.68 16.52
C SER A 344 -21.42 9.65 15.00
N GLY A 345 -22.36 10.42 14.44
CA GLY A 345 -22.70 10.44 13.02
C GLY A 345 -23.45 9.20 12.55
N LEU A 346 -24.16 8.50 13.44
CA LEU A 346 -25.08 7.42 13.08
C LEU A 346 -26.40 8.00 12.61
N GLN A 347 -26.91 8.96 13.40
CA GLN A 347 -28.06 9.75 13.02
C GLN A 347 -27.62 11.14 12.57
N PRO A 348 -28.24 11.69 11.54
CA PRO A 348 -27.97 13.04 11.10
C PRO A 348 -28.49 14.04 12.15
N ALA A 349 -27.71 15.08 12.46
CA ALA A 349 -28.11 16.12 13.41
C ALA A 349 -29.32 16.91 12.88
N PRO A 350 -30.41 17.08 13.64
CA PRO A 350 -31.52 17.95 13.24
C PRO A 350 -31.12 19.43 13.27
N ALA A 351 -30.39 19.84 14.31
CA ALA A 351 -29.79 21.16 14.46
C ALA A 351 -28.56 21.05 15.37
N ASN A 352 -27.55 21.92 15.17
CA ASN A 352 -26.39 22.03 16.05
C ASN A 352 -26.29 23.43 16.65
N LEU A 353 -26.74 23.57 17.90
CA LEU A 353 -26.83 24.84 18.62
C LEU A 353 -25.49 25.26 19.25
N LEU A 354 -24.37 24.88 18.64
CA LEU A 354 -23.05 25.22 19.14
C LEU A 354 -22.80 26.74 18.99
N PRO A 355 -22.28 27.44 20.01
CA PRO A 355 -21.95 28.86 19.91
C PRO A 355 -21.02 29.18 18.73
N ALA A 356 -21.13 30.39 18.18
CA ALA A 356 -20.38 30.79 16.98
C ALA A 356 -18.87 30.67 17.18
N VAL A 357 -18.36 31.11 18.33
CA VAL A 357 -16.94 31.03 18.70
C VAL A 357 -16.44 29.58 18.68
N ALA A 358 -17.21 28.66 19.26
CA ALA A 358 -16.87 27.23 19.27
C ALA A 358 -16.95 26.60 17.86
N ARG A 359 -17.89 27.04 17.02
CA ARG A 359 -17.95 26.63 15.60
C ARG A 359 -16.70 27.06 14.84
N GLU A 360 -16.22 28.28 15.07
CA GLU A 360 -15.00 28.81 14.44
C GLU A 360 -13.75 28.09 14.92
N ALA A 361 -13.57 27.94 16.23
CA ALA A 361 -12.47 27.18 16.82
C ALA A 361 -12.41 25.75 16.25
N ARG A 362 -13.57 25.09 16.12
CA ARG A 362 -13.67 23.76 15.51
C ARG A 362 -13.29 23.76 14.02
N ARG A 363 -13.70 24.76 13.25
CA ARG A 363 -13.30 24.90 11.84
C ARG A 363 -11.79 25.08 11.72
N LEU A 364 -11.18 25.88 12.58
CA LEU A 364 -9.74 26.09 12.64
C LEU A 364 -8.98 24.79 13.01
N ARG A 365 -9.43 24.08 14.06
CA ARG A 365 -8.88 22.77 14.46
C ARG A 365 -9.01 21.71 13.36
N ARG A 366 -10.12 21.70 12.62
CA ARG A 366 -10.28 20.81 11.45
C ARG A 366 -9.32 21.19 10.33
N ARG A 367 -9.19 22.48 10.01
CA ARG A 367 -8.26 22.96 8.96
C ARG A 367 -6.81 22.64 9.31
N THR A 368 -6.39 22.91 10.54
CA THR A 368 -5.04 22.57 11.03
C THR A 368 -4.80 21.07 11.04
N GLY A 369 -5.77 20.26 11.47
CA GLY A 369 -5.69 18.80 11.38
C GLY A 369 -5.54 18.30 9.93
N TRP A 370 -6.29 18.88 8.99
CA TRP A 370 -6.14 18.60 7.56
C TRP A 370 -4.78 19.02 7.01
N LEU A 371 -4.26 20.18 7.43
CA LEU A 371 -2.91 20.62 7.07
C LEU A 371 -1.85 19.66 7.61
N HIS A 372 -1.93 19.24 8.88
CA HIS A 372 -1.01 18.25 9.44
C HIS A 372 -1.09 16.90 8.70
N ALA A 373 -2.30 16.43 8.37
CA ALA A 373 -2.48 15.21 7.59
C ALA A 373 -1.89 15.34 6.18
N ALA A 374 -2.08 16.48 5.51
CA ALA A 374 -1.49 16.77 4.22
C ALA A 374 0.05 16.83 4.29
N CYS A 375 0.61 17.48 5.32
CA CYS A 375 2.05 17.51 5.56
C CYS A 375 2.61 16.10 5.81
N LEU A 376 1.96 15.27 6.62
CA LEU A 376 2.37 13.87 6.84
C LEU A 376 2.28 13.04 5.57
N ALA A 377 1.22 13.22 4.78
CA ALA A 377 1.04 12.55 3.50
C ALA A 377 2.12 12.96 2.48
N LEU A 378 2.63 14.20 2.55
CA LEU A 378 3.75 14.68 1.73
C LEU A 378 5.12 14.21 2.26
N LEU A 379 5.28 14.02 3.57
CA LEU A 379 6.53 13.50 4.16
C LEU A 379 6.77 12.03 3.85
N LEU A 380 5.73 11.20 3.80
CA LEU A 380 5.82 9.78 3.45
C LEU A 380 6.53 9.49 2.12
N PRO A 381 6.14 10.09 0.97
CA PRO A 381 6.85 9.88 -0.29
C PRO A 381 8.27 10.47 -0.26
N GLY A 382 8.49 11.57 0.46
CA GLY A 382 9.83 12.10 0.69
C GLY A 382 10.75 11.10 1.38
N LEU A 383 10.25 10.45 2.44
CA LEU A 383 10.96 9.38 3.15
C LEU A 383 11.21 8.17 2.25
N MET A 384 10.25 7.80 1.40
CA MET A 384 10.43 6.71 0.42
C MET A 384 11.52 7.03 -0.62
N VAL A 385 11.58 8.26 -1.13
CA VAL A 385 12.62 8.68 -2.08
C VAL A 385 13.99 8.66 -1.42
N VAL A 386 14.13 9.18 -0.20
CA VAL A 386 15.38 9.14 0.56
C VAL A 386 15.80 7.70 0.87
N GLY A 387 14.85 6.85 1.29
CA GLY A 387 15.08 5.43 1.53
C GLY A 387 15.58 4.71 0.27
N HIS A 388 14.93 4.95 -0.88
CA HIS A 388 15.37 4.39 -2.16
C HIS A 388 16.75 4.89 -2.60
N ALA A 389 17.02 6.19 -2.45
CA ALA A 389 18.34 6.77 -2.74
C ALA A 389 19.44 6.17 -1.83
N CYS A 390 19.14 5.92 -0.56
CA CYS A 390 20.07 5.28 0.37
C CYS A 390 20.41 3.84 -0.05
N VAL A 391 19.38 3.03 -0.35
CA VAL A 391 19.55 1.62 -0.79
C VAL A 391 20.35 1.56 -2.09
N THR A 392 19.99 2.36 -3.10
CA THR A 392 20.71 2.38 -4.39
C THR A 392 22.18 2.83 -4.24
N ARG A 393 22.46 3.76 -3.32
CA ARG A 393 23.82 4.20 -3.03
C ARG A 393 24.64 3.11 -2.32
N LEU A 394 24.04 2.39 -1.37
CA LEU A 394 24.67 1.25 -0.71
C LEU A 394 24.96 0.12 -1.71
N ASP A 395 24.00 -0.21 -2.57
CA ASP A 395 24.21 -1.19 -3.66
C ASP A 395 25.34 -0.78 -4.60
N SER A 396 25.44 0.53 -4.93
CA SER A 396 26.52 1.05 -5.76
C SER A 396 27.88 0.89 -5.08
N ILE A 397 27.96 1.12 -3.76
CA ILE A 397 29.18 0.93 -2.98
C ILE A 397 29.58 -0.54 -2.98
N HIS A 398 28.65 -1.46 -2.66
CA HIS A 398 28.91 -2.90 -2.67
C HIS A 398 29.40 -3.40 -4.05
N ARG A 399 28.77 -2.94 -5.14
CA ARG A 399 29.22 -3.30 -6.50
C ARG A 399 30.63 -2.76 -6.81
N LYS A 400 30.99 -1.59 -6.29
CA LYS A 400 32.34 -1.03 -6.45
C LYS A 400 33.36 -1.82 -5.64
N GLU A 401 33.04 -2.19 -4.41
CA GLU A 401 33.90 -3.04 -3.56
C GLU A 401 34.15 -4.41 -4.20
N GLN A 402 33.10 -5.07 -4.73
CA GLN A 402 33.24 -6.34 -5.46
C GLN A 402 34.14 -6.21 -6.70
N ARG A 403 33.99 -5.11 -7.47
CA ARG A 403 34.86 -4.85 -8.63
C ARG A 403 36.30 -4.57 -8.23
N LEU A 404 36.52 -3.88 -7.11
CA LEU A 404 37.86 -3.66 -6.57
C LEU A 404 38.51 -4.98 -6.17
N ALA A 405 37.79 -5.86 -5.47
CA ALA A 405 38.28 -7.19 -5.11
C ALA A 405 38.68 -8.01 -6.35
N LEU A 406 37.85 -8.03 -7.40
CA LEU A 406 38.18 -8.71 -8.66
C LEU A 406 39.41 -8.11 -9.36
N LEU A 407 39.58 -6.79 -9.32
CA LEU A 407 40.76 -6.14 -9.89
C LEU A 407 42.03 -6.44 -9.08
N GLU A 408 41.93 -6.53 -7.76
CA GLU A 408 43.03 -6.92 -6.89
C GLU A 408 43.43 -8.38 -7.12
N GLU A 409 42.45 -9.29 -7.25
CA GLU A 409 42.70 -10.68 -7.62
C GLU A 409 43.35 -10.81 -9.00
N ALA A 410 42.84 -10.10 -10.01
CA ALA A 410 43.41 -10.10 -11.35
C ALA A 410 44.85 -9.52 -11.36
N ARG A 411 45.08 -8.45 -10.60
CA ARG A 411 46.41 -7.86 -10.42
C ARG A 411 47.39 -8.84 -9.74
N ALA A 412 46.91 -9.60 -8.75
CA ALA A 412 47.72 -10.64 -8.09
C ALA A 412 47.99 -11.85 -9.00
N ALA A 413 47.10 -12.17 -9.94
CA ALA A 413 47.25 -13.25 -10.90
C ALA A 413 48.22 -12.90 -12.06
N GLY A 414 48.37 -11.62 -12.40
CA GLY A 414 49.28 -11.13 -13.45
C GLY A 414 50.71 -11.69 -13.39
N PRO A 415 51.44 -11.57 -12.27
CA PRO A 415 52.79 -12.12 -12.16
C PRO A 415 52.83 -13.64 -12.31
N ARG A 416 51.84 -14.37 -11.77
CA ARG A 416 51.77 -15.84 -11.93
C ARG A 416 51.59 -16.27 -13.38
N LEU A 417 50.81 -15.50 -14.16
CA LEU A 417 50.63 -15.76 -15.58
C LEU A 417 51.92 -15.45 -16.36
N ALA A 418 52.62 -14.38 -16.01
CA ALA A 418 53.91 -14.04 -16.60
C ALA A 418 54.96 -15.13 -16.32
N ASP A 419 55.03 -15.63 -15.07
CA ASP A 419 55.91 -16.73 -14.69
C ASP A 419 55.56 -18.03 -15.42
N ALA A 420 54.26 -18.34 -15.56
CA ALA A 420 53.80 -19.53 -16.29
C ALA A 420 54.09 -19.45 -17.80
N LEU A 421 53.97 -18.26 -18.40
CA LEU A 421 54.35 -18.03 -19.80
C LEU A 421 55.86 -18.15 -19.99
N ALA A 422 56.66 -17.55 -19.09
CA ALA A 422 58.11 -17.67 -19.13
C ALA A 422 58.58 -19.13 -18.96
N ALA A 423 57.96 -19.90 -18.05
CA ALA A 423 58.25 -21.32 -17.86
C ALA A 423 57.84 -22.17 -19.09
N ARG A 424 56.74 -21.81 -19.77
CA ARG A 424 56.35 -22.46 -21.02
C ARG A 424 57.34 -22.15 -22.15
N GLU A 425 57.77 -20.90 -22.27
CA GLU A 425 58.76 -20.49 -23.27
C GLU A 425 60.10 -21.18 -23.04
N SER A 426 60.57 -21.29 -21.80
CA SER A 426 61.82 -22.01 -21.48
C SER A 426 61.72 -23.49 -21.84
N ALA A 427 60.64 -24.17 -21.44
CA ALA A 427 60.43 -25.58 -21.78
C ALA A 427 60.34 -25.82 -23.30
N TYR A 428 59.77 -24.86 -24.03
CA TYR A 428 59.74 -24.92 -25.50
C TYR A 428 61.14 -24.80 -26.11
N LEU A 429 61.94 -23.84 -25.64
CA LEU A 429 63.31 -23.64 -26.11
C LEU A 429 64.20 -24.84 -25.82
N GLU A 430 63.99 -25.54 -24.70
CA GLU A 430 64.67 -26.80 -24.39
C GLU A 430 64.27 -27.95 -25.33
N ALA A 431 62.99 -28.06 -25.67
CA ALA A 431 62.48 -29.15 -26.51
C ALA A 431 62.72 -28.95 -28.02
N ALA A 432 62.78 -27.70 -28.50
CA ALA A 432 62.83 -27.35 -29.92
C ALA A 432 63.98 -28.03 -30.71
N PRO A 433 65.23 -28.14 -30.21
CA PRO A 433 66.32 -28.78 -30.96
C PRO A 433 66.05 -30.26 -31.23
N SER A 434 65.47 -30.97 -30.26
CA SER A 434 65.16 -32.40 -30.38
C SER A 434 64.08 -32.65 -31.45
N LEU A 435 63.04 -31.81 -31.49
CA LEU A 435 61.97 -31.88 -32.48
C LEU A 435 62.48 -31.58 -33.89
N TYR A 436 63.40 -30.62 -34.02
CA TYR A 436 64.01 -30.30 -35.31
C TYR A 436 64.88 -31.45 -35.83
N LEU A 437 65.73 -32.03 -34.99
CA LEU A 437 66.55 -33.20 -35.36
C LEU A 437 65.71 -34.40 -35.75
N GLN A 438 64.61 -34.66 -35.02
CA GLN A 438 63.68 -35.72 -35.33
C GLN A 438 63.05 -35.51 -36.71
N LYS A 439 62.63 -34.28 -37.04
CA LYS A 439 62.12 -33.94 -38.37
C LYS A 439 63.18 -34.14 -39.45
N ARG A 440 64.38 -33.56 -39.28
CA ARG A 440 65.48 -33.70 -40.27
C ARG A 440 65.77 -35.17 -40.57
N THR A 441 65.79 -36.01 -39.54
CA THR A 441 65.99 -37.46 -39.68
C THR A 441 64.84 -38.10 -40.45
N ARG A 442 63.59 -37.75 -40.13
CA ARG A 442 62.40 -38.25 -40.83
C ARG A 442 62.37 -37.84 -42.30
N ASP A 443 62.74 -36.60 -42.60
CA ASP A 443 62.75 -36.05 -43.96
C ASP A 443 63.83 -36.70 -44.81
N LEU A 444 65.02 -36.93 -44.24
CA LEU A 444 66.09 -37.71 -44.88
C LEU A 444 65.64 -39.14 -45.20
N LEU A 445 65.09 -39.85 -44.21
CA LEU A 445 64.62 -41.23 -44.38
C LEU A 445 63.47 -41.31 -45.39
N GLY A 446 62.55 -40.34 -45.37
CA GLY A 446 61.48 -40.21 -46.35
C GLY A 446 62.03 -39.99 -47.76
N GLY A 447 62.98 -39.06 -47.91
CA GLY A 447 63.61 -38.77 -49.19
C GLY A 447 64.34 -39.99 -49.78
N LEU A 448 65.09 -40.72 -48.95
CA LEU A 448 65.75 -41.97 -49.35
C LEU A 448 64.75 -43.05 -49.79
N ARG A 449 63.61 -43.18 -49.10
CA ARG A 449 62.55 -44.12 -49.50
C ARG A 449 61.96 -43.73 -50.86
N THR A 450 61.69 -42.45 -51.10
CA THR A 450 61.17 -41.95 -52.38
C THR A 450 62.17 -42.18 -53.52
N LEU A 451 63.45 -41.92 -53.29
CA LEU A 451 64.50 -42.19 -54.29
C LEU A 451 64.62 -43.68 -54.60
N ARG A 452 64.48 -44.54 -53.58
CA ARG A 452 64.46 -46.00 -53.75
C ARG A 452 63.24 -46.45 -54.56
N SER A 453 62.03 -46.02 -54.22
CA SER A 453 60.81 -46.44 -54.92
C SER A 453 60.82 -46.03 -56.39
N LEU A 454 61.35 -44.84 -56.71
CA LEU A 454 61.51 -44.42 -58.11
C LEU A 454 62.45 -45.33 -58.92
N ARG A 455 63.45 -45.94 -58.27
CA ARG A 455 64.34 -46.91 -58.90
C ARG A 455 63.73 -48.31 -58.98
N THR A 456 63.05 -48.78 -57.93
CA THR A 456 62.61 -50.18 -57.84
C THR A 456 61.18 -50.41 -58.35
N GLU A 457 60.28 -49.46 -58.10
CA GLU A 457 58.83 -49.56 -58.32
C GLU A 457 58.32 -48.66 -59.46
N GLY A 458 59.22 -47.93 -60.13
CA GLY A 458 58.88 -47.13 -61.30
C GLY A 458 58.19 -47.98 -62.38
N SER A 459 57.00 -47.51 -62.77
CA SER A 459 56.12 -47.98 -63.85
C SER A 459 56.82 -48.76 -64.96
N GLU A 460 56.21 -49.83 -65.49
CA GLU A 460 56.71 -50.59 -66.64
C GLU A 460 57.15 -49.70 -67.83
N ALA A 461 56.60 -48.48 -67.93
CA ALA A 461 57.00 -47.48 -68.93
C ALA A 461 58.35 -46.77 -68.67
N ALA A 462 58.87 -46.76 -67.44
CA ALA A 462 60.17 -46.18 -67.08
C ALA A 462 61.32 -47.20 -67.12
N ARG A 463 61.03 -48.48 -66.88
CA ARG A 463 62.02 -49.57 -66.95
C ARG A 463 62.62 -49.76 -68.35
N ASP A 464 61.86 -49.49 -69.40
CA ASP A 464 62.32 -49.64 -70.79
C ASP A 464 63.04 -48.40 -71.37
N LYS A 465 63.08 -47.27 -70.66
CA LYS A 465 63.67 -46.01 -71.18
C LYS A 465 64.70 -45.31 -70.30
N ALA A 466 64.87 -45.72 -69.04
CA ALA A 466 65.76 -45.01 -68.12
C ALA A 466 66.60 -45.99 -67.28
N ASP A 467 67.71 -46.48 -67.84
CA ASP A 467 68.73 -47.16 -67.06
C ASP A 467 69.64 -46.10 -66.40
N PHE A 468 69.52 -45.93 -65.09
CA PHE A 468 70.27 -44.95 -64.30
C PHE A 468 70.61 -45.46 -62.90
N TRP A 469 71.66 -44.90 -62.31
CA TRP A 469 72.03 -45.15 -60.92
C TRP A 469 72.37 -43.85 -60.19
N TYR A 470 72.14 -43.84 -58.88
CA TYR A 470 72.57 -42.77 -58.00
C TYR A 470 74.04 -42.96 -57.67
N ALA A 471 74.88 -41.98 -58.01
CA ALA A 471 76.30 -41.97 -57.69
C ALA A 471 76.57 -41.30 -56.33
N VAL A 472 75.83 -40.23 -56.01
CA VAL A 472 75.93 -39.52 -54.73
C VAL A 472 74.54 -39.23 -54.20
N ILE A 473 74.35 -39.47 -52.90
CA ILE A 473 73.20 -38.96 -52.15
C ILE A 473 73.77 -38.34 -50.88
N ALA A 474 73.57 -37.04 -50.72
CA ALA A 474 74.02 -36.29 -49.56
C ALA A 474 72.98 -35.25 -49.18
N ASP A 475 72.91 -34.83 -47.90
CA ASP A 475 72.16 -33.62 -47.59
C ASP A 475 72.88 -32.38 -48.17
N VAL A 476 72.16 -31.28 -48.36
CA VAL A 476 72.71 -30.05 -48.98
C VAL A 476 73.95 -29.53 -48.22
N GLU A 477 73.98 -29.69 -46.90
CA GLU A 477 75.11 -29.26 -46.07
C GLU A 477 76.35 -30.11 -46.33
N THR A 478 76.21 -31.44 -46.33
CA THR A 478 77.32 -32.36 -46.61
C THR A 478 77.78 -32.26 -48.07
N TYR A 479 76.83 -32.05 -48.99
CA TYR A 479 77.15 -31.88 -50.40
C TYR A 479 77.95 -30.60 -50.65
N SER A 480 77.49 -29.45 -50.13
CA SER A 480 78.15 -28.15 -50.33
C SER A 480 79.41 -27.94 -49.49
N GLY A 481 79.53 -28.61 -48.33
CA GLY A 481 80.64 -28.46 -47.40
C GLY A 481 81.89 -29.30 -47.71
N GLY A 482 81.79 -30.29 -48.59
CA GLY A 482 82.86 -31.29 -48.81
C GLY A 482 82.97 -32.28 -47.63
N ALA A 483 83.65 -33.42 -47.84
CA ALA A 483 83.83 -34.43 -46.80
C ALA A 483 84.37 -33.80 -45.51
N LEU A 484 83.67 -34.01 -44.39
CA LEU A 484 84.05 -33.52 -43.06
C LEU A 484 85.54 -33.80 -42.83
N PRO A 485 86.38 -32.79 -42.51
CA PRO A 485 87.79 -33.01 -42.28
C PRO A 485 87.94 -34.02 -41.14
N LYS A 486 88.60 -35.15 -41.42
CA LYS A 486 89.04 -36.10 -40.40
C LYS A 486 89.98 -35.34 -39.44
N GLY A 487 89.46 -34.91 -38.29
CA GLY A 487 90.25 -34.42 -37.17
C GLY A 487 90.20 -32.92 -36.87
N SER A 488 89.02 -32.27 -36.91
CA SER A 488 88.88 -30.96 -36.26
C SER A 488 88.41 -31.12 -34.80
N PRO A 489 89.07 -30.50 -33.81
CA PRO A 489 88.73 -30.65 -32.39
C PRO A 489 87.34 -30.10 -32.11
N ALA A 490 86.60 -30.85 -31.29
CA ALA A 490 85.21 -30.65 -30.96
C ALA A 490 84.88 -29.19 -30.59
N ALA A 491 84.17 -28.49 -31.49
CA ALA A 491 83.29 -27.44 -31.03
C ALA A 491 82.24 -28.09 -30.12
N THR A 492 81.94 -27.46 -28.99
CA THR A 492 80.94 -27.93 -28.03
C THR A 492 79.64 -28.31 -28.77
N PRO A 493 79.13 -29.55 -28.58
CA PRO A 493 78.09 -30.12 -29.43
C PRO A 493 76.80 -29.28 -29.45
N GLU A 494 76.49 -28.55 -28.38
CA GLU A 494 75.29 -27.71 -28.26
C GLU A 494 75.27 -26.52 -29.24
N THR A 495 76.41 -25.84 -29.44
CA THR A 495 76.48 -24.65 -30.31
C THR A 495 76.45 -24.99 -31.80
N GLN A 496 76.89 -26.18 -32.20
CA GLN A 496 76.74 -26.65 -33.59
C GLN A 496 75.35 -27.23 -33.86
N LEU A 497 74.75 -27.93 -32.89
CA LEU A 497 73.37 -28.40 -32.98
C LEU A 497 72.40 -27.23 -33.17
N LEU A 498 72.51 -26.17 -32.37
CA LEU A 498 71.61 -25.01 -32.48
C LEU A 498 71.82 -24.19 -33.77
N ARG A 499 73.07 -24.03 -34.25
CA ARG A 499 73.31 -23.34 -35.54
C ARG A 499 72.83 -24.15 -36.74
N GLY A 500 72.94 -25.48 -36.71
CA GLY A 500 72.42 -26.36 -37.75
C GLY A 500 70.90 -26.55 -37.69
N CYS A 501 70.27 -26.40 -36.52
CA CYS A 501 68.83 -26.62 -36.35
C CYS A 501 67.94 -25.47 -36.86
N PHE A 502 68.48 -24.27 -37.08
CA PHE A 502 67.63 -23.12 -37.43
C PHE A 502 68.04 -22.36 -38.68
N SER A 503 69.13 -22.76 -39.37
CA SER A 503 69.73 -21.85 -40.36
C SER A 503 69.56 -22.19 -41.85
N ARG A 504 69.13 -23.38 -42.29
CA ARG A 504 69.01 -23.68 -43.75
C ARG A 504 67.92 -24.70 -44.08
N SER A 505 67.43 -24.66 -45.33
CA SER A 505 66.44 -25.60 -45.86
C SER A 505 66.96 -27.04 -45.74
N SER A 506 66.14 -27.93 -45.16
CA SER A 506 66.41 -29.36 -45.17
C SER A 506 66.27 -29.84 -46.60
N GLY A 507 67.39 -30.14 -47.26
CA GLY A 507 67.40 -30.60 -48.64
C GLY A 507 68.37 -31.74 -48.86
N LEU A 508 68.11 -32.52 -49.89
CA LEU A 508 68.98 -33.60 -50.39
C LEU A 508 69.53 -33.20 -51.74
N VAL A 509 70.82 -33.45 -51.97
CA VAL A 509 71.42 -33.40 -53.29
C VAL A 509 71.71 -34.82 -53.75
N VAL A 510 71.24 -35.12 -54.95
CA VAL A 510 71.37 -36.43 -55.56
C VAL A 510 72.08 -36.28 -56.89
N GLU A 511 73.26 -36.89 -57.02
CA GLU A 511 73.92 -37.05 -58.30
C GLU A 511 73.60 -38.42 -58.88
N LEU A 512 73.23 -38.42 -60.15
CA LEU A 512 72.78 -39.59 -60.86
C LEU A 512 73.47 -39.66 -62.22
N SER A 513 73.74 -40.89 -62.65
CA SER A 513 74.40 -41.20 -63.91
C SER A 513 73.44 -42.02 -64.77
N LEU A 514 73.31 -41.64 -66.03
CA LEU A 514 72.52 -42.34 -67.04
C LEU A 514 73.39 -43.29 -67.85
N ALA A 515 72.85 -44.45 -68.24
CA ALA A 515 73.56 -45.36 -69.13
C ALA A 515 73.82 -44.70 -70.52
N PRO A 516 74.99 -44.97 -71.15
CA PRO A 516 75.37 -44.34 -72.42
C PRO A 516 74.46 -44.72 -73.60
N ALA A 517 73.63 -45.77 -73.44
CA ALA A 517 72.64 -46.19 -74.45
C ALA A 517 71.37 -45.32 -74.48
N ASN A 518 71.22 -44.35 -73.55
CA ASN A 518 70.05 -43.50 -73.50
C ASN A 518 70.10 -42.42 -74.59
N LYS A 519 69.14 -42.47 -75.54
CA LYS A 519 69.07 -41.55 -76.68
C LYS A 519 68.53 -40.17 -76.32
N ASP A 520 67.88 -40.02 -75.16
CA ASP A 520 67.30 -38.75 -74.69
C ASP A 520 67.55 -38.56 -73.17
N PRO A 521 68.75 -38.11 -72.79
CA PRO A 521 69.12 -37.95 -71.38
C PRO A 521 68.32 -36.82 -70.70
N LEU A 522 68.00 -35.73 -71.40
CA LEU A 522 67.27 -34.60 -70.83
C LEU A 522 65.78 -34.92 -70.62
N GLY A 523 65.13 -35.64 -71.55
CA GLY A 523 63.76 -36.10 -71.37
C GLY A 523 63.61 -37.06 -70.20
N THR A 524 64.61 -37.93 -69.99
CA THR A 524 64.65 -38.87 -68.87
C THR A 524 64.73 -38.16 -67.52
N ILE A 525 65.61 -37.16 -67.40
CA ILE A 525 65.73 -36.35 -66.18
C ILE A 525 64.47 -35.51 -65.95
N GLY A 526 63.89 -34.94 -67.01
CA GLY A 526 62.63 -34.20 -66.91
C GLY A 526 61.49 -35.06 -66.36
N ALA A 527 61.39 -36.33 -66.80
CA ALA A 527 60.42 -37.29 -66.27
C ALA A 527 60.69 -37.63 -64.80
N LEU A 528 61.95 -37.82 -64.41
CA LEU A 528 62.35 -38.09 -63.02
C LEU A 528 62.05 -36.91 -62.09
N VAL A 529 62.36 -35.68 -62.53
CA VAL A 529 62.04 -34.44 -61.80
C VAL A 529 60.54 -34.31 -61.60
N ASN A 530 59.74 -34.57 -62.65
CA ASN A 530 58.28 -34.56 -62.54
C ASN A 530 57.76 -35.64 -61.57
N ALA A 531 58.32 -36.85 -61.62
CA ALA A 531 57.96 -37.92 -60.70
C ALA A 531 58.34 -37.61 -59.24
N LEU A 532 59.47 -36.93 -59.00
CA LEU A 532 59.85 -36.47 -57.66
C LEU A 532 58.90 -35.37 -57.15
N ARG A 533 58.50 -34.43 -58.02
CA ARG A 533 57.53 -33.37 -57.67
C ARG A 533 56.14 -33.93 -57.32
N THR A 534 55.68 -34.96 -58.00
CA THR A 534 54.35 -35.55 -57.73
C THR A 534 54.28 -36.34 -56.42
N THR A 535 55.41 -36.74 -55.83
CA THR A 535 55.41 -37.48 -54.55
C THR A 535 54.97 -36.64 -53.35
N GLY A 536 54.99 -35.30 -53.47
CA GLY A 536 54.60 -34.37 -52.41
C GLY A 536 55.56 -34.30 -51.22
N HIS A 537 56.65 -35.08 -51.21
CA HIS A 537 57.67 -35.07 -50.14
C HIS A 537 58.65 -33.90 -50.29
N PHE A 538 58.84 -33.42 -51.51
CA PHE A 538 59.75 -32.31 -51.84
C PHE A 538 58.96 -31.08 -52.27
N THR A 539 59.31 -29.91 -51.72
CA THR A 539 58.73 -28.62 -52.11
C THR A 539 59.29 -28.12 -53.43
N SER A 540 60.57 -28.39 -53.69
CA SER A 540 61.25 -28.04 -54.94
C SER A 540 62.19 -29.16 -55.35
N VAL A 541 62.33 -29.34 -56.67
CA VAL A 541 63.20 -30.33 -57.29
C VAL A 541 63.80 -29.65 -58.50
N ASP A 542 65.08 -29.31 -58.43
CA ASP A 542 65.79 -28.52 -59.43
C ASP A 542 67.09 -29.19 -59.88
N ILE A 543 67.45 -29.02 -61.15
CA ILE A 543 68.71 -29.55 -61.69
C ILE A 543 69.85 -28.60 -61.34
N LEU A 544 70.89 -29.12 -60.68
CA LEU A 544 72.07 -28.36 -60.32
C LEU A 544 72.99 -28.16 -61.54
N PRO A 545 73.41 -26.91 -61.81
CA PRO A 545 74.34 -26.62 -62.90
C PRO A 545 75.71 -27.21 -62.58
N VAL A 546 76.47 -27.60 -63.62
CA VAL A 546 77.78 -28.27 -63.49
C VAL A 546 78.75 -27.51 -62.59
N ARG A 547 78.73 -26.17 -62.61
CA ARG A 547 79.60 -25.32 -61.76
C ARG A 547 79.28 -25.39 -60.27
N ALA A 548 78.07 -25.81 -59.90
CA ALA A 548 77.62 -25.96 -58.52
C ALA A 548 77.81 -27.40 -58.00
N ARG A 549 78.31 -28.31 -58.84
CA ARG A 549 78.55 -29.71 -58.46
C ARG A 549 79.85 -29.85 -57.69
N GLN A 550 79.88 -30.80 -56.76
CA GLN A 550 81.04 -31.08 -55.92
C GLN A 550 81.59 -32.47 -56.29
N ALA A 551 82.90 -32.58 -56.41
CA ALA A 551 83.56 -33.85 -56.79
C ALA A 551 83.62 -34.81 -55.60
N LEU A 552 82.48 -35.38 -55.23
CA LEU A 552 82.35 -36.27 -54.06
C LEU A 552 82.41 -37.76 -54.40
N ALA A 553 82.14 -38.12 -55.65
CA ALA A 553 82.30 -39.49 -56.16
C ALA A 553 83.45 -39.57 -57.17
N ASP A 554 84.04 -40.76 -57.27
CA ASP A 554 85.06 -41.06 -58.28
C ASP A 554 84.46 -40.87 -59.69
N PRO A 555 85.10 -40.10 -60.58
CA PRO A 555 84.60 -39.90 -61.94
C PRO A 555 84.37 -41.20 -62.72
N ALA A 556 85.03 -42.31 -62.34
CA ALA A 556 84.80 -43.63 -62.94
C ALA A 556 83.38 -44.18 -62.70
N VAL A 557 82.64 -43.64 -61.71
CA VAL A 557 81.27 -44.05 -61.38
C VAL A 557 80.23 -43.39 -62.30
N PHE A 558 80.62 -42.38 -63.07
CA PHE A 558 79.74 -41.68 -64.00
C PHE A 558 79.97 -42.13 -65.44
N ALA A 559 78.89 -42.26 -66.21
CA ALA A 559 78.99 -42.48 -67.65
C ALA A 559 79.41 -41.18 -68.37
N PRO A 560 80.21 -41.25 -69.45
CA PRO A 560 80.64 -40.07 -70.18
C PRO A 560 79.43 -39.30 -70.75
N GLY A 561 79.26 -38.03 -70.35
CA GLY A 561 78.20 -37.15 -70.84
C GLY A 561 76.79 -37.42 -70.30
N GLY A 562 76.66 -38.29 -69.28
CA GLY A 562 75.38 -38.70 -68.69
C GLY A 562 75.19 -38.30 -67.22
N ASP A 563 75.92 -37.31 -66.71
CA ASP A 563 75.95 -36.92 -65.31
C ASP A 563 74.97 -35.77 -65.00
N PHE A 564 74.07 -35.99 -64.04
CA PHE A 564 73.11 -34.99 -63.57
C PHE A 564 73.11 -34.91 -62.06
N ALA A 565 72.89 -33.71 -61.54
CA ALA A 565 72.73 -33.46 -60.11
C ALA A 565 71.37 -32.81 -59.88
N LEU A 566 70.63 -33.28 -58.87
CA LEU A 566 69.32 -32.78 -58.50
C LEU A 566 69.38 -32.24 -57.06
N ALA A 567 68.93 -31.01 -56.84
CA ALA A 567 68.65 -30.46 -55.53
C ALA A 567 67.17 -30.70 -55.19
N LEU A 568 66.91 -31.35 -54.06
CA LEU A 568 65.59 -31.72 -53.56
C LEU A 568 65.36 -30.99 -52.24
N GLU A 569 64.51 -29.98 -52.20
CA GLU A 569 64.17 -29.31 -50.94
C GLU A 569 62.95 -29.96 -50.29
N THR A 570 62.98 -30.16 -48.98
CA THR A 570 61.84 -30.66 -48.20
C THR A 570 61.09 -29.50 -47.54
N THR A 571 59.84 -29.75 -47.12
CA THR A 571 59.01 -28.72 -46.50
C THR A 571 59.69 -28.12 -45.26
N PRO A 572 59.76 -26.79 -45.13
CA PRO A 572 60.33 -26.17 -43.94
C PRO A 572 59.54 -26.60 -42.69
N PHE A 573 60.20 -26.61 -41.53
CA PHE A 573 59.49 -26.84 -40.26
C PHE A 573 58.61 -25.63 -39.97
N GLU A 574 57.31 -25.74 -40.26
CA GLU A 574 56.34 -24.76 -39.84
C GLU A 574 56.17 -24.86 -38.32
N HIS A 575 56.69 -23.86 -37.62
CA HIS A 575 56.35 -23.63 -36.23
C HIS A 575 54.88 -23.25 -36.17
N THR A 576 54.02 -24.12 -35.66
CA THR A 576 52.71 -23.70 -35.16
C THR A 576 52.97 -22.84 -33.93
N LEU A 577 53.17 -21.53 -34.15
CA LEU A 577 53.09 -20.57 -33.07
C LEU A 577 51.72 -20.76 -32.38
N PRO A 578 51.67 -20.77 -31.05
CA PRO A 578 50.40 -20.85 -30.37
C PRO A 578 49.51 -19.69 -30.82
N PRO A 579 48.19 -19.91 -30.97
CA PRO A 579 47.28 -18.86 -31.40
C PRO A 579 47.43 -17.65 -30.47
N PRO A 580 47.40 -16.42 -31.01
CA PRO A 580 47.44 -15.22 -30.18
C PRO A 580 46.29 -15.28 -29.16
N PRO A 581 46.51 -14.78 -27.92
CA PRO A 581 45.46 -14.77 -26.92
C PRO A 581 44.21 -14.06 -27.45
N PRO A 582 43.01 -14.55 -27.15
CA PRO A 582 41.78 -13.93 -27.62
C PRO A 582 41.73 -12.48 -27.14
N ALA A 583 41.43 -11.55 -28.05
CA ALA A 583 41.29 -10.15 -27.73
C ALA A 583 40.26 -9.98 -26.58
N PRO A 584 40.52 -9.09 -25.60
CA PRO A 584 39.59 -8.85 -24.50
C PRO A 584 38.23 -8.43 -25.08
N PRO A 585 37.10 -8.89 -24.50
CA PRO A 585 35.78 -8.53 -24.99
C PRO A 585 35.63 -7.02 -24.91
N GLY A 586 35.64 -6.37 -26.07
CA GLY A 586 35.33 -4.96 -26.20
C GLY A 586 33.97 -4.71 -25.56
N GLY A 587 33.95 -3.85 -24.54
CA GLY A 587 32.74 -3.41 -23.89
C GLY A 587 31.83 -2.78 -24.94
N ASN A 588 30.82 -3.52 -25.39
CA ASN A 588 29.65 -2.97 -26.03
C ASN A 588 28.92 -2.13 -24.98
N GLY A 589 29.37 -0.88 -24.86
CA GLY A 589 28.64 0.18 -24.21
C GLY A 589 27.28 0.26 -24.87
N GLY A 590 26.26 -0.14 -24.12
CA GLY A 590 24.86 0.08 -24.46
C GLY A 590 24.59 1.57 -24.56
N SER A 591 24.79 2.13 -25.74
CA SER A 591 24.20 3.40 -26.17
C SER A 591 22.74 3.14 -26.53
N ARG A 592 21.88 3.07 -25.52
CA ARG A 592 20.45 3.34 -25.65
C ARG A 592 20.19 4.77 -25.22
N SER A 593 20.14 5.69 -26.18
CA SER A 593 19.37 6.93 -26.06
C SER A 593 18.43 7.05 -27.26
N ARG A 594 17.12 6.98 -26.95
CA ARG A 594 16.03 7.70 -27.65
C ARG A 594 16.52 9.11 -28.03
N GLY A 595 16.26 9.69 -29.20
CA GLY A 595 15.01 9.77 -29.93
C GLY A 595 14.59 11.25 -29.99
N GLY A 596 14.39 11.80 -31.20
CA GLY A 596 13.87 13.16 -31.47
C GLY A 596 14.42 13.70 -32.79
N LEU A 597 13.66 13.63 -33.88
CA LEU A 597 12.67 14.63 -34.36
C LEU A 597 13.34 15.73 -35.21
N PHE A 598 13.14 15.66 -36.53
CA PHE A 598 13.15 16.69 -37.60
C PHE A 598 13.38 15.92 -38.93
N GLY A 599 12.63 16.02 -40.03
CA GLY A 599 11.41 16.71 -40.49
C GLY A 599 11.07 16.07 -41.87
N PRO A 600 10.49 16.77 -42.86
CA PRO A 600 9.49 17.84 -42.82
C PRO A 600 8.03 17.32 -42.88
#